data_AF-A0A533ZFE2-F1
#
_entry.id   AF-A0A533ZFE2-F1
#
_cell.length_a   1.000
_cell.length_b   1.000
_cell.length_c   1.000
_cell.angle_alpha   90.00
_cell.angle_beta   90.00
_cell.angle_gamma   90.00
#
_symmetry.space_group_name_H-M   'P 1'
#
loop_
_entity.id
_entity.type
_entity.pdbx_description
1 polymer ?
#
loop_
_entity_poly.entity_id
_entity_poly.type
_entity_poly.pdbx_seq_one_letter_code
_entity_poly.pdbx_strand_id
1 'polypeptide(L)'
;MNPDVQTSRSQLVQITPLPQLVPSRVCLSCDVCCRFPEPNSPLRPYFTGEEIRRAVARGMAPAQFTDLDGCQVSVVPSPVSDGYLCPAFDPVTSHCRIYDVRPL
;
A
#
# COMPACT_ATOMS: atom_id res chain seq x y z
N MET A 1 -27.14 45.46 19.41
CA MET A 1 -26.23 44.97 20.47
C MET A 1 -26.71 43.61 20.91
N ASN A 2 -25.93 42.57 20.64
CA ASN A 2 -25.97 41.26 21.32
C ASN A 2 -24.55 40.69 21.19
N PRO A 3 -23.73 40.77 22.25
CA PRO A 3 -22.43 40.12 22.27
C PRO A 3 -22.60 38.64 22.66
N ASP A 4 -21.55 37.86 22.46
CA ASP A 4 -21.38 36.50 23.03
C ASP A 4 -22.01 35.32 22.28
N VAL A 5 -21.50 35.09 21.07
CA VAL A 5 -21.26 33.71 20.60
C VAL A 5 -19.78 33.40 20.83
N GLN A 6 -19.46 32.83 21.99
CA GLN A 6 -18.11 32.32 22.28
C GLN A 6 -17.85 31.08 21.41
N THR A 7 -17.04 31.27 20.37
CA THR A 7 -16.51 30.18 19.55
C THR A 7 -15.45 29.44 20.38
N SER A 8 -15.82 28.32 20.99
CA SER A 8 -14.87 27.40 21.62
C SER A 8 -13.99 26.80 20.52
N ARG A 9 -12.81 27.39 20.33
CA ARG A 9 -11.78 26.87 19.43
C ARG A 9 -11.14 25.67 20.12
N SER A 10 -11.47 24.47 19.66
CA SER A 10 -10.74 23.24 20.01
C SER A 10 -9.25 23.48 19.86
N GLN A 11 -8.49 23.28 20.94
CA GLN A 11 -7.03 23.36 20.90
C GLN A 11 -6.50 22.33 19.90
N LEU A 12 -5.86 22.82 18.83
CA LEU A 12 -5.21 22.00 17.83
C LEU A 12 -3.99 21.32 18.46
N VAL A 13 -4.04 19.99 18.57
CA VAL A 13 -2.88 19.17 18.94
C VAL A 13 -1.80 19.37 17.88
N GLN A 14 -0.64 19.87 18.29
CA GLN A 14 0.52 19.98 17.40
C GLN A 14 1.09 18.58 17.17
N ILE A 15 0.81 17.99 16.01
CA ILE A 15 1.39 16.72 15.57
C ILE A 15 2.73 17.05 14.91
N THR A 16 3.84 16.61 15.49
CA THR A 16 5.12 16.56 14.78
C THR A 16 5.00 15.50 13.68
N PRO A 17 5.13 15.84 12.38
CA PRO A 17 4.97 14.85 11.31
C PRO A 17 6.12 13.84 11.35
N LEU A 18 5.80 12.55 11.54
CA LEU A 18 6.72 11.44 11.30
C LEU A 18 6.88 11.23 9.79
N PRO A 19 8.10 10.95 9.30
CA PRO A 19 8.29 10.50 7.92
C PRO A 19 7.65 9.12 7.78
N GLN A 20 6.58 9.02 6.99
CA GLN A 20 5.82 7.78 6.81
C GLN A 20 6.12 7.16 5.45
N LEU A 21 6.66 5.94 5.45
CA LEU A 21 7.05 5.20 4.24
C LEU A 21 6.11 4.03 3.86
N VAL A 22 4.88 4.12 4.36
CA VAL A 22 3.73 3.19 4.32
C VAL A 22 3.52 2.40 5.63
N PRO A 23 2.40 2.63 6.34
CA PRO A 23 2.58 2.93 7.75
C PRO A 23 1.41 2.62 8.74
N SER A 24 1.76 2.53 10.03
CA SER A 24 0.85 2.53 11.19
C SER A 24 -0.13 1.34 11.28
N ARG A 25 -0.65 1.08 12.49
CA ARG A 25 -1.69 0.06 12.70
C ARG A 25 -2.91 0.26 11.79
N VAL A 26 -3.19 1.50 11.39
CA VAL A 26 -4.34 1.85 10.55
C VAL A 26 -4.24 1.27 9.14
N CYS A 27 -3.07 1.34 8.49
CA CYS A 27 -2.93 0.77 7.14
C CYS A 27 -2.84 -0.76 7.17
N LEU A 28 -2.32 -1.35 8.25
CA LEU A 28 -2.36 -2.81 8.46
C LEU A 28 -3.77 -3.32 8.79
N SER A 29 -4.67 -2.46 9.26
CA SER A 29 -6.09 -2.79 9.43
C SER A 29 -6.95 -2.37 8.23
N CYS A 30 -6.36 -1.90 7.14
CA CYS A 30 -7.10 -1.40 5.97
C CYS A 30 -7.35 -2.53 4.96
N ASP A 31 -8.62 -2.71 4.59
CA ASP A 31 -9.04 -3.69 3.59
C ASP A 31 -9.10 -3.12 2.16
N VAL A 32 -8.41 -2.01 1.90
CA VAL A 32 -8.40 -1.34 0.59
C VAL A 32 -7.08 -1.57 -0.15
N CYS A 33 -5.95 -1.34 0.53
CA CYS A 33 -4.65 -1.36 -0.13
C CYS A 33 -4.31 -2.75 -0.69
N CYS A 34 -3.69 -2.75 -1.87
CA CYS A 34 -3.27 -3.94 -2.61
C CYS A 34 -4.40 -4.91 -3.00
N ARG A 35 -5.66 -4.45 -3.01
CA ARG A 35 -6.83 -5.15 -3.55
C ARG A 35 -7.39 -4.37 -4.72
N PHE A 36 -7.73 -5.07 -5.80
CA PHE A 36 -8.12 -4.45 -7.06
C PHE A 36 -9.34 -5.16 -7.63
N PRO A 37 -10.35 -4.43 -8.13
CA PRO A 37 -11.51 -5.04 -8.76
C PRO A 37 -11.15 -5.72 -10.09
N GLU A 38 -10.10 -5.24 -10.77
CA GLU A 38 -9.75 -5.60 -12.14
C GLU A 38 -8.25 -5.92 -12.28
N PRO A 39 -7.88 -6.84 -13.20
CA PRO A 39 -6.49 -7.28 -13.35
C PRO A 39 -5.58 -6.19 -13.94
N ASN A 40 -6.15 -5.27 -14.72
CA ASN A 40 -5.42 -4.16 -15.36
C ASN A 40 -5.61 -2.85 -14.60
N SER A 41 -5.97 -2.90 -13.31
CA SER A 41 -6.23 -1.71 -12.52
C SER A 41 -5.04 -0.72 -12.62
N PRO A 42 -5.30 0.57 -12.89
CA PRO A 42 -4.26 1.58 -12.95
C PRO A 42 -3.62 1.86 -11.58
N LEU A 43 -4.26 1.40 -10.49
CA LEU A 43 -3.78 1.56 -9.12
C LEU A 43 -2.84 0.44 -8.67
N ARG A 44 -2.55 -0.54 -9.54
CA ARG A 44 -1.55 -1.57 -9.25
C ARG A 44 -0.20 -0.91 -8.95
N PRO A 45 0.56 -1.39 -7.95
CA PRO A 45 1.82 -0.76 -7.60
C PRO A 45 2.82 -0.88 -8.74
N TYR A 46 3.54 0.21 -8.99
CA TYR A 46 4.73 0.21 -9.82
C TYR A 46 5.93 -0.26 -8.97
N PHE A 47 6.78 -1.10 -9.57
CA PHE A 47 8.03 -1.56 -8.99
C PHE A 47 9.18 -1.08 -9.89
N THR A 48 10.20 -0.45 -9.29
CA THR A 48 11.47 -0.19 -9.99
C THR A 48 12.24 -1.49 -10.20
N GLY A 49 13.19 -1.54 -11.14
CA GLY A 49 14.00 -2.75 -11.34
C GLY A 49 14.77 -3.21 -10.09
N GLU A 50 15.11 -2.30 -9.18
CA GLU A 50 15.67 -2.67 -7.87
C GLU A 50 14.64 -3.31 -6.94
N GLU A 51 13.42 -2.76 -6.87
CA GLU A 51 12.31 -3.36 -6.13
C GLU A 51 11.94 -4.73 -6.70
N ILE A 52 11.92 -4.90 -8.03
CA ILE A 52 11.67 -6.18 -8.70
C ILE A 52 12.72 -7.21 -8.28
N ARG A 53 14.02 -6.88 -8.36
CA ARG A 53 15.10 -7.79 -7.93
C ARG A 53 14.93 -8.21 -6.47
N ARG A 54 14.61 -7.28 -5.58
CA ARG A 54 14.40 -7.56 -4.14
C ARG A 54 13.15 -8.40 -3.90
N ALA A 55 12.07 -8.12 -4.62
CA ALA A 55 10.82 -8.87 -4.57
C ALA A 55 11.00 -10.32 -5.02
N VAL A 56 11.69 -10.55 -6.13
CA VAL A 56 12.02 -11.88 -6.65
C VAL A 56 12.91 -12.65 -5.66
N ALA A 57 13.92 -11.99 -5.09
CA ALA A 57 14.76 -12.59 -4.04
C ALA A 57 13.97 -12.99 -2.78
N ARG A 58 12.81 -12.37 -2.54
CA ARG A 58 11.85 -12.71 -1.47
C ARG A 58 10.76 -13.70 -1.91
N GLY A 59 10.89 -14.29 -3.09
CA GLY A 59 10.03 -15.37 -3.58
C GLY A 59 8.86 -14.94 -4.47
N MET A 60 8.79 -13.68 -4.90
CA MET A 60 7.83 -13.31 -5.96
C MET A 60 8.25 -13.92 -7.30
N ALA A 61 7.28 -14.44 -8.05
CA ALA A 61 7.54 -15.02 -9.36
C ALA A 61 7.94 -13.91 -10.36
N PRO A 62 9.07 -14.03 -11.07
CA PRO A 62 9.49 -13.05 -12.08
C PRO A 62 8.44 -12.79 -13.17
N ALA A 63 7.63 -13.80 -13.49
CA ALA A 63 6.54 -13.70 -14.47
C ALA A 63 5.43 -12.70 -14.09
N GLN A 64 5.41 -12.21 -12.84
CA GLN A 64 4.50 -11.12 -12.44
C GLN A 64 4.97 -9.73 -12.90
N PHE A 65 6.15 -9.64 -13.50
CA PHE A 65 6.72 -8.41 -14.03
C PHE A 65 6.91 -8.54 -15.54
N THR A 66 6.28 -7.65 -16.30
CA THR A 66 6.40 -7.64 -17.76
C THR A 66 7.72 -7.02 -18.23
N ASP A 67 8.32 -6.18 -17.40
CA ASP A 67 9.60 -5.54 -17.62
C ASP A 67 10.38 -5.55 -16.29
N LEU A 68 11.59 -6.10 -16.31
CA LEU A 68 12.44 -6.24 -15.12
C LEU A 68 13.20 -4.96 -14.77
N ASP A 69 13.23 -3.96 -15.65
CA ASP A 69 13.79 -2.63 -15.36
C ASP A 69 12.78 -1.72 -14.66
N GLY A 70 11.48 -2.04 -14.75
CA GLY A 70 10.43 -1.48 -13.90
C GLY A 70 9.05 -1.49 -14.57
N CYS A 71 8.03 -1.96 -13.85
CA CYS A 71 6.67 -2.03 -14.37
C CYS A 71 5.61 -2.01 -13.26
N GLN A 72 4.34 -1.87 -13.65
CA GLN A 72 3.24 -2.24 -12.76
C GLN A 72 3.18 -3.76 -12.62
N VAL A 73 3.10 -4.24 -11.38
CA VAL A 73 3.04 -5.69 -11.10
C VAL A 73 1.72 -6.27 -11.59
N SER A 74 1.78 -7.42 -12.28
CA SER A 74 0.60 -8.22 -12.58
C SER A 74 -0.03 -8.72 -11.28
N VAL A 75 -1.35 -8.56 -11.15
CA VAL A 75 -2.09 -9.00 -9.96
C VAL A 75 -2.60 -10.41 -10.14
N VAL A 76 -2.83 -11.10 -9.03
CA VAL A 76 -3.36 -12.47 -9.01
C VAL A 76 -4.79 -12.48 -8.49
N PRO A 77 -5.67 -13.40 -8.95
CA PRO A 77 -7.00 -13.54 -8.36
C PRO A 77 -6.92 -13.73 -6.85
N SER A 78 -7.80 -13.03 -6.12
CA SER A 78 -7.88 -13.19 -4.67
C SER A 78 -8.46 -14.56 -4.32
N PRO A 79 -7.84 -15.34 -3.41
CA PRO A 79 -8.41 -16.61 -2.95
C PRO A 79 -9.50 -16.43 -1.89
N VAL A 80 -9.67 -15.21 -1.35
CA VAL A 80 -10.53 -14.92 -0.18
C VAL A 80 -11.63 -13.89 -0.47
N SER A 81 -11.61 -13.26 -1.64
CA SER A 81 -12.58 -12.24 -2.03
C SER A 81 -12.74 -12.23 -3.54
N ASP A 82 -13.75 -11.53 -4.04
CA ASP A 82 -13.78 -11.17 -5.45
C ASP A 82 -12.62 -10.21 -5.79
N GLY A 83 -12.21 -10.22 -7.05
CA GLY A 83 -11.15 -9.35 -7.58
C GLY A 83 -9.74 -9.96 -7.47
N TYR A 84 -8.76 -9.08 -7.28
CA TYR A 84 -7.34 -9.37 -7.46
C TYR A 84 -6.48 -8.75 -6.35
N LEU A 85 -5.32 -9.37 -6.09
CA LEU A 85 -4.35 -8.94 -5.09
C LEU A 85 -2.99 -8.65 -5.73
N CYS A 86 -2.27 -7.69 -5.16
CA CYS A 86 -0.83 -7.59 -5.39
C CYS A 86 -0.16 -8.90 -4.95
N PRO A 87 0.72 -9.53 -5.74
CA PRO A 87 1.39 -10.76 -5.33
C PRO A 87 2.36 -10.54 -4.17
N ALA A 88 2.75 -9.30 -3.86
CA ALA A 88 3.55 -9.01 -2.67
C ALA A 88 2.72 -8.99 -1.38
N PHE A 89 1.38 -8.95 -1.48
CA PHE A 89 0.48 -8.72 -0.36
C PHE A 89 0.00 -10.04 0.27
N ASP A 90 0.04 -10.11 1.59
CA ASP A 90 -0.54 -11.19 2.39
C ASP A 90 -1.93 -10.77 2.90
N PRO A 91 -3.03 -11.37 2.40
CA PRO A 91 -4.38 -11.01 2.81
C PRO A 91 -4.77 -11.50 4.21
N VAL A 92 -4.02 -12.44 4.80
CA VAL A 92 -4.28 -12.94 6.15
C VAL A 92 -3.75 -11.96 7.19
N THR A 93 -2.55 -11.41 6.95
CA THR A 93 -1.89 -10.51 7.90
C THR A 93 -1.97 -9.04 7.51
N SER A 94 -2.56 -8.73 6.36
CA SER A 94 -2.58 -7.40 5.74
C SER A 94 -1.19 -6.76 5.62
N HIS A 95 -0.17 -7.59 5.34
CA HIS A 95 1.23 -7.18 5.29
C HIS A 95 1.80 -7.29 3.87
N CYS A 96 2.64 -6.33 3.47
CA CYS A 96 3.42 -6.46 2.23
C CYS A 96 4.73 -7.20 2.52
N ARG A 97 4.94 -8.32 1.83
CA ARG A 97 6.09 -9.21 2.02
C ARG A 97 7.45 -8.59 1.65
N ILE A 98 7.44 -7.40 1.05
CA ILE A 98 8.65 -6.67 0.67
C ILE A 98 8.82 -5.33 1.41
N TYR A 99 8.02 -5.04 2.44
CA TYR A 99 8.13 -3.74 3.15
C TYR A 99 9.55 -3.45 3.65
N ASP A 100 10.23 -4.44 4.25
CA ASP A 100 11.58 -4.28 4.80
C ASP A 100 12.66 -4.01 3.75
N VAL A 101 12.32 -4.14 2.47
CA VAL A 101 13.27 -4.02 1.36
C VAL A 101 12.83 -2.98 0.34
N ARG A 102 11.75 -2.22 0.57
CA ARG A 102 11.43 -1.05 -0.25
C ARG A 102 12.41 0.08 0.09
N PRO A 103 12.86 0.86 -0.91
CA PRO A 103 13.81 1.95 -0.67
C PRO A 103 13.17 3.03 0.22
N LEU A 104 13.94 3.52 1.20
CA LEU A 104 13.60 4.64 2.10
C LEU A 104 13.75 6.00 1.41
#